data_AF-A0AAF0V4V0-F1
#
_entry.id   AF-A0AAF0V4V0-F1
#
_cell.length_a   1.000
_cell.length_b   1.000
_cell.length_c   1.000
_cell.angle_alpha   90.00
_cell.angle_beta   90.00
_cell.angle_gamma   90.00
#
_symmetry.space_group_name_H-M   'P 1'
#
loop_
_entity.id
_entity.type
_entity.pdbx_description
1 polymer ?
#
loop_
_entity_poly.entity_id
_entity_poly.type
_entity_poly.pdbx_seq_one_letter_code
_entity_poly.pdbx_strand_id
1 'polypeptide(L)'
;MVKNHPLVCWQAATVTNIVIPKWSNALVSNVATNIAINILQPMRSQPNGSTNYYVAIVSFFIFFFSFYSTNKTIERYQKNDKNLRHDKILLEQTTEHLKEEVMSMTRNLEVLENSKRRLLGEDLESCSIDELEKVEGQLDQSLRNIRAKKNQLYKEKISLLKDEEKVLMEKNAELREKYEALPLPLFIDRQEDESPQARKMEVDTQLFIGFPER
;
A
#
# COMPACT_ATOMS: atom_id res chain seq x y z
N MET A 1 28.48 1.74 38.05
CA MET A 1 29.45 0.78 37.48
C MET A 1 30.42 1.54 36.60
N VAL A 2 31.57 1.89 37.18
CA VAL A 2 32.63 2.69 36.57
C VAL A 2 33.49 1.76 35.75
N LYS A 3 33.57 1.96 34.43
CA LYS A 3 34.62 1.36 33.61
C LYS A 3 35.72 2.39 33.44
N ASN A 4 36.81 2.10 34.14
CA ASN A 4 38.08 2.81 34.18
C ASN A 4 38.56 3.28 32.79
N HIS A 5 38.83 4.58 32.67
CA HIS A 5 39.81 5.09 31.72
C HIS A 5 41.21 4.75 32.23
N PRO A 6 42.19 4.54 31.34
CA PRO A 6 43.40 5.36 31.49
C PRO A 6 43.91 5.91 30.15
N LEU A 7 43.96 7.24 30.10
CA LEU A 7 45.15 8.02 29.79
C LEU A 7 45.91 7.63 28.51
N VAL A 8 45.73 8.46 27.48
CA VAL A 8 46.66 8.58 26.36
C VAL A 8 48.00 9.09 26.91
N CYS A 9 48.94 8.19 27.17
CA CYS A 9 50.31 8.56 27.50
C CYS A 9 51.04 9.01 26.23
N TRP A 10 51.24 10.31 26.08
CA TRP A 10 52.24 10.87 25.17
C TRP A 10 53.59 10.86 25.90
N GLN A 11 54.53 10.04 25.46
CA GLN A 11 55.93 10.20 25.84
C GLN A 11 56.66 10.90 24.69
N ALA A 12 57.20 12.07 24.99
CA ALA A 12 58.12 12.78 24.13
C ALA A 12 59.50 12.13 24.23
N ALA A 13 60.05 11.74 23.07
CA ALA A 13 61.47 11.45 22.92
C ALA A 13 62.00 12.21 21.71
N THR A 14 62.76 13.26 21.99
CA THR A 14 63.83 13.82 21.13
C THR A 14 64.70 12.67 20.62
N VAL A 15 65.10 12.51 19.35
CA VAL A 15 65.32 13.39 18.20
C VAL A 15 64.96 12.59 16.94
N THR A 16 63.74 12.74 16.43
CA THR A 16 63.32 12.57 15.01
C THR A 16 61.80 12.67 15.01
N ASN A 17 61.27 13.75 14.43
CA ASN A 17 59.86 14.09 14.39
C ASN A 17 59.10 13.15 13.43
N ILE A 18 58.90 11.89 13.81
CA ILE A 18 58.10 10.93 13.05
C ILE A 18 56.97 10.44 13.96
N VAL A 19 55.77 10.94 13.71
CA VAL A 19 54.53 10.44 14.33
C VAL A 19 54.21 9.08 13.69
N ILE A 20 54.42 7.99 14.43
CA ILE A 20 54.08 6.63 13.98
C ILE A 20 52.65 6.30 14.47
N PRO A 21 51.70 6.00 13.57
CA PRO A 21 50.36 5.57 13.97
C PRO A 21 50.41 4.17 14.62
N LYS A 22 49.76 3.99 15.78
CA LYS A 22 49.62 2.68 16.44
C LYS A 22 48.75 1.75 15.58
N TRP A 23 49.35 0.73 14.99
CA TRP A 23 48.63 -0.39 14.37
C TRP A 23 48.24 -1.39 15.46
N SER A 24 46.95 -1.43 15.80
CA SER A 24 46.39 -2.47 16.68
C SER A 24 46.31 -3.78 15.91
N ASN A 25 47.38 -4.59 15.95
CA ASN A 25 47.35 -6.06 15.82
C ASN A 25 48.75 -6.64 16.05
N ALA A 26 48.90 -7.50 17.06
CA ALA A 26 50.18 -8.11 17.47
C ALA A 26 50.88 -8.91 16.34
N LEU A 27 50.12 -9.43 15.37
CA LEU A 27 50.66 -10.14 14.20
C LEU A 27 51.30 -9.20 13.18
N VAL A 28 50.74 -8.01 12.97
CA VAL A 28 51.31 -7.01 12.05
C VAL A 28 52.63 -6.46 12.65
N SER A 29 52.69 -6.34 13.98
CA SER A 29 53.91 -5.98 14.69
C SER A 29 55.00 -7.05 14.53
N ASN A 30 54.71 -8.34 14.67
CA ASN A 30 55.70 -9.42 14.51
C ASN A 30 56.20 -9.62 13.08
N VAL A 31 55.35 -9.43 12.06
CA VAL A 31 55.77 -9.51 10.66
C VAL A 31 56.56 -8.27 10.26
N ALA A 32 56.10 -7.07 10.63
CA ALA A 32 56.84 -5.83 10.37
C ALA A 32 58.19 -5.78 11.09
N THR A 33 58.26 -6.28 12.34
CA THR A 33 59.52 -6.39 13.09
C THR A 33 60.44 -7.45 12.50
N ASN A 34 59.95 -8.63 12.09
CA ASN A 34 60.79 -9.64 11.42
C ASN A 34 61.29 -9.19 10.05
N ILE A 35 60.49 -8.44 9.28
CA ILE A 35 60.94 -7.84 8.01
C ILE A 35 61.96 -6.74 8.29
N ALA A 36 61.74 -5.87 9.28
CA ALA A 36 62.70 -4.85 9.68
C ALA A 36 64.02 -5.45 10.19
N ILE A 37 63.98 -6.55 10.95
CA ILE A 37 65.15 -7.27 11.44
C ILE A 37 65.91 -7.92 10.27
N ASN A 38 65.23 -8.60 9.34
CA ASN A 38 65.87 -9.23 8.18
C ASN A 38 66.47 -8.21 7.19
N ILE A 39 65.89 -7.01 7.09
CA ILE A 39 66.43 -5.93 6.23
C ILE A 39 67.58 -5.16 6.91
N LEU A 40 67.59 -5.04 8.23
CA LEU A 40 68.71 -4.41 8.98
C LEU A 40 69.93 -5.33 9.17
N GLN A 41 69.77 -6.65 9.02
CA GLN A 41 70.85 -7.62 9.23
C GLN A 41 72.07 -7.57 8.28
N PRO A 42 72.04 -6.98 7.06
CA PRO A 42 73.26 -6.87 6.23
C PRO A 42 74.28 -5.84 6.75
N MET A 43 73.90 -5.00 7.73
CA MET A 43 74.68 -3.82 8.15
C MET A 43 75.89 -4.10 9.05
N ARG A 44 76.32 -5.36 9.23
CA ARG A 44 77.46 -5.67 10.11
C ARG A 44 78.75 -6.08 9.41
N SER A 45 78.76 -6.20 8.10
CA SER A 45 79.96 -6.61 7.39
C SER A 45 79.96 -6.12 5.94
N GLN A 46 80.49 -4.92 5.68
CA GLN A 46 81.39 -4.60 4.54
C GLN A 46 81.77 -3.10 4.55
N PRO A 47 83.06 -2.75 4.42
CA PRO A 47 83.50 -1.36 4.33
C PRO A 47 83.57 -0.97 2.85
N ASN A 48 82.47 -0.52 2.25
CA ASN A 48 82.49 0.20 0.97
C ASN A 48 81.28 1.14 0.84
N GLY A 49 81.56 2.43 1.03
CA GLY A 49 80.90 3.63 0.52
C GLY A 49 79.36 3.68 0.43
N SER A 50 78.76 4.58 1.21
CA SER A 50 77.54 5.39 0.98
C SER A 50 76.46 4.94 -0.03
N THR A 51 76.81 4.52 -1.25
CA THR A 51 75.90 4.12 -2.33
C THR A 51 74.98 2.95 -1.94
N ASN A 52 75.45 1.95 -1.19
CA ASN A 52 74.61 0.82 -0.75
C ASN A 52 73.52 1.22 0.26
N TYR A 53 73.80 2.19 1.14
CA TYR A 53 72.81 2.70 2.10
C TYR A 53 71.69 3.47 1.38
N TYR A 54 72.06 4.35 0.44
CA TYR A 54 71.08 5.07 -0.36
C TYR A 54 70.23 4.11 -1.20
N VAL A 55 70.83 3.11 -1.84
CA VAL A 55 70.10 2.10 -2.62
C VAL A 55 69.14 1.30 -1.73
N ALA A 56 69.55 0.90 -0.52
CA ALA A 56 68.67 0.19 0.42
C ALA A 56 67.50 1.07 0.91
N ILE A 57 67.76 2.33 1.25
CA ILE A 57 66.74 3.28 1.69
C ILE A 57 65.74 3.56 0.56
N VAL A 58 66.22 3.79 -0.66
CA VAL A 58 65.36 4.04 -1.83
C VAL A 58 64.52 2.80 -2.17
N SER A 59 65.12 1.60 -2.14
CA SER A 59 64.41 0.34 -2.34
C SER A 59 63.30 0.12 -1.29
N PHE A 60 63.61 0.38 -0.02
CA PHE A 60 62.63 0.32 1.07
C PHE A 60 61.47 1.30 0.87
N PHE A 61 61.78 2.55 0.48
CA PHE A 61 60.75 3.57 0.26
C PHE A 61 59.85 3.22 -0.95
N ILE A 62 60.43 2.70 -2.03
CA ILE A 62 59.69 2.23 -3.21
C ILE A 62 58.80 1.05 -2.85
N PHE A 63 59.30 0.08 -2.08
CA PHE A 63 58.52 -1.05 -1.60
C PHE A 63 57.36 -0.60 -0.72
N PHE A 64 57.61 0.29 0.25
CA PHE A 64 56.57 0.81 1.14
C PHE A 64 55.50 1.59 0.39
N PHE A 65 55.90 2.43 -0.57
CA PHE A 65 54.96 3.21 -1.38
C PHE A 65 54.12 2.30 -2.29
N SER A 66 54.75 1.31 -2.92
CA SER A 66 54.07 0.32 -3.76
C SER A 66 53.10 -0.52 -2.93
N PHE A 67 53.53 -0.98 -1.75
CA PHE A 67 52.71 -1.73 -0.81
C PHE A 67 51.52 -0.91 -0.29
N TYR A 68 51.72 0.37 0.05
CA TYR A 68 50.63 1.24 0.50
C TYR A 68 49.60 1.47 -0.62
N SER A 69 50.05 1.75 -1.84
CA SER A 69 49.17 1.99 -3.00
C SER A 69 48.36 0.74 -3.39
N THR A 70 49.00 -0.44 -3.40
CA THR A 70 48.31 -1.70 -3.71
C THR A 70 47.34 -2.09 -2.62
N ASN A 71 47.70 -1.98 -1.33
CA ASN A 71 46.78 -2.27 -0.23
C ASN A 71 45.57 -1.33 -0.25
N LYS A 72 45.77 -0.03 -0.48
CA LYS A 72 44.66 0.92 -0.63
C LYS A 72 43.75 0.57 -1.81
N THR A 73 44.30 0.00 -2.87
CA THR A 73 43.54 -0.46 -4.03
C THR A 73 42.79 -1.76 -3.73
N ILE A 74 43.44 -2.72 -3.08
CA ILE A 74 42.82 -3.98 -2.63
C ILE A 74 41.68 -3.68 -1.64
N GLU A 75 41.87 -2.78 -0.68
CA GLU A 75 40.85 -2.39 0.29
C GLU A 75 39.62 -1.77 -0.39
N ARG A 76 39.81 -0.93 -1.43
CA ARG A 76 38.71 -0.40 -2.25
C ARG A 76 37.94 -1.51 -2.93
N TYR A 77 38.62 -2.49 -3.54
CA TYR A 77 37.96 -3.62 -4.19
C TYR A 77 37.25 -4.54 -3.20
N GLN A 78 37.85 -4.82 -2.04
CA GLN A 78 37.20 -5.61 -0.99
C GLN A 78 35.97 -4.90 -0.42
N LYS A 79 36.02 -3.58 -0.23
CA LYS A 79 34.86 -2.80 0.19
C LYS A 79 33.75 -2.83 -0.86
N ASN A 80 34.12 -2.72 -2.14
CA ASN A 80 33.16 -2.82 -3.24
C ASN A 80 32.51 -4.22 -3.31
N ASP A 81 33.28 -5.30 -3.20
CA ASP A 81 32.72 -6.67 -3.16
C ASP A 81 31.76 -6.89 -1.99
N LYS A 82 32.12 -6.40 -0.79
CA LYS A 82 31.23 -6.44 0.38
C LYS A 82 29.94 -5.66 0.15
N ASN A 83 30.02 -4.47 -0.46
CA ASN A 83 28.85 -3.67 -0.80
C ASN A 83 27.96 -4.40 -1.82
N LEU A 84 28.51 -4.94 -2.91
CA LEU A 84 27.73 -5.71 -3.89
C LEU A 84 27.05 -6.93 -3.25
N ARG A 85 27.73 -7.64 -2.36
CA ARG A 85 27.14 -8.76 -1.60
C ARG A 85 26.00 -8.26 -0.72
N HIS A 86 26.15 -7.13 -0.06
CA HIS A 86 25.12 -6.54 0.79
C HIS A 86 23.90 -6.09 -0.04
N ASP A 87 24.11 -5.43 -1.17
CA ASP A 87 23.05 -5.02 -2.09
C ASP A 87 22.31 -6.23 -2.67
N LYS A 88 23.03 -7.32 -2.98
CA LYS A 88 22.41 -8.57 -3.43
C LYS A 88 21.54 -9.20 -2.34
N ILE A 89 22.02 -9.23 -1.09
CA ILE A 89 21.24 -9.74 0.06
C ILE A 89 20.01 -8.86 0.29
N LEU A 90 20.14 -7.54 0.24
CA LEU A 90 19.03 -6.59 0.39
C LEU A 90 18.00 -6.80 -0.71
N LEU A 91 18.44 -6.93 -1.98
CA LEU A 91 17.55 -7.21 -3.10
C LEU A 91 16.83 -8.55 -2.92
N GLU A 92 17.55 -9.61 -2.54
CA GLU A 92 16.97 -10.93 -2.27
C GLU A 92 15.93 -10.87 -1.15
N GLN A 93 16.26 -10.25 -0.01
CA GLN A 93 15.32 -10.00 1.10
C GLN A 93 14.10 -9.18 0.66
N THR A 94 14.30 -8.16 -0.17
CA THR A 94 13.19 -7.34 -0.70
C THR A 94 12.29 -8.17 -1.62
N THR A 95 12.87 -9.01 -2.47
CA THR A 95 12.10 -9.90 -3.36
C THR A 95 11.36 -10.99 -2.59
N GLU A 96 11.95 -11.54 -1.53
CA GLU A 96 11.31 -12.49 -0.64
C GLU A 96 10.15 -11.84 0.12
N HIS A 97 10.36 -10.64 0.66
CA HIS A 97 9.31 -9.85 1.32
C HIS A 97 8.15 -9.56 0.35
N LEU A 98 8.44 -9.07 -0.86
CA LEU A 98 7.41 -8.81 -1.87
C LEU A 98 6.64 -10.09 -2.23
N LYS A 99 7.34 -11.23 -2.33
CA LYS A 99 6.69 -12.52 -2.58
C LYS A 99 5.78 -12.92 -1.43
N GLU A 100 6.20 -12.73 -0.18
CA GLU A 100 5.37 -12.99 0.99
C GLU A 100 4.14 -12.08 1.02
N GLU A 101 4.31 -10.80 0.70
CA GLU A 101 3.22 -9.83 0.61
C GLU A 101 2.21 -10.21 -0.48
N VAL A 102 2.68 -10.62 -1.66
CA VAL A 102 1.83 -11.14 -2.73
C VAL A 102 1.07 -12.38 -2.26
N MET A 103 1.75 -13.35 -1.64
CA MET A 103 1.10 -14.56 -1.13
C MET A 103 0.06 -14.25 -0.04
N SER A 104 0.34 -13.29 0.83
CA SER A 104 -0.61 -12.78 1.84
C SER A 104 -1.85 -12.19 1.16
N MET A 105 -1.64 -11.32 0.17
CA MET A 105 -2.72 -10.67 -0.57
C MET A 105 -3.58 -11.69 -1.34
N THR A 106 -2.95 -12.69 -1.97
CA THR A 106 -3.67 -13.78 -2.65
C THR A 106 -4.53 -14.59 -1.68
N ARG A 107 -4.03 -14.93 -0.49
CA ARG A 107 -4.84 -15.62 0.53
C ARG A 107 -6.01 -14.76 1.00
N ASN A 108 -5.79 -13.47 1.21
CA ASN A 108 -6.85 -12.55 1.60
C ASN A 108 -7.93 -12.45 0.51
N LEU A 109 -7.53 -12.42 -0.76
CA LEU A 109 -8.46 -12.46 -1.89
C LEU A 109 -9.28 -13.75 -1.90
N GLU A 110 -8.65 -14.90 -1.73
CA GLU A 110 -9.34 -16.20 -1.70
C GLU A 110 -10.36 -16.26 -0.55
N VAL A 111 -10.00 -15.81 0.64
CA VAL A 111 -10.92 -15.73 1.79
C VAL A 111 -12.10 -14.81 1.48
N LEU A 112 -11.84 -13.67 0.85
CA LEU A 112 -12.87 -12.70 0.49
C LEU A 112 -13.83 -13.25 -0.59
N GLU A 113 -13.29 -13.92 -1.61
CA GLU A 113 -14.08 -14.57 -2.66
C GLU A 113 -14.92 -15.70 -2.08
N ASN A 114 -14.37 -16.51 -1.18
CA ASN A 114 -15.11 -17.55 -0.47
C ASN A 114 -16.24 -16.94 0.37
N SER A 115 -15.96 -15.86 1.10
CA SER A 115 -16.99 -15.15 1.87
C SER A 115 -18.09 -14.60 0.96
N LYS A 116 -17.75 -14.06 -0.22
CA LYS A 116 -18.72 -13.59 -1.20
C LYS A 116 -19.60 -14.73 -1.69
N ARG A 117 -19.02 -15.86 -2.10
CA ARG A 117 -19.77 -17.05 -2.56
C ARG A 117 -20.74 -17.53 -1.48
N ARG A 118 -20.27 -17.65 -0.24
CA ARG A 118 -21.11 -18.02 0.92
C ARG A 118 -22.28 -17.06 1.12
N LEU A 119 -22.06 -15.74 1.03
CA LEU A 119 -23.14 -14.74 1.11
C LEU A 119 -24.14 -14.82 -0.05
N LEU A 120 -23.72 -15.34 -1.20
CA LEU A 120 -24.59 -15.62 -2.36
C LEU A 120 -25.30 -16.97 -2.25
N GLY A 121 -25.01 -17.76 -1.22
CA GLY A 121 -25.58 -19.10 -1.02
C GLY A 121 -24.87 -20.20 -1.80
N GLU A 122 -23.68 -19.93 -2.33
CA GLU A 122 -22.84 -20.89 -3.07
C GLU A 122 -21.87 -21.61 -2.11
N ASP A 123 -21.46 -22.84 -2.45
CA ASP A 123 -20.45 -23.66 -1.74
C ASP A 123 -20.70 -23.88 -0.23
N LEU A 124 -21.96 -23.83 0.21
CA LEU A 124 -22.36 -23.95 1.62
C LEU A 124 -22.16 -25.35 2.22
N GLU A 125 -22.08 -26.40 1.40
CA GLU A 125 -21.87 -27.79 1.84
C GLU A 125 -20.56 -27.96 2.65
N SER A 126 -19.57 -27.11 2.37
CA SER A 126 -18.28 -27.09 3.06
C SER A 126 -18.26 -26.28 4.36
N CYS A 127 -19.34 -25.57 4.69
CA CYS A 127 -19.40 -24.67 5.84
C CYS A 127 -19.78 -25.42 7.12
N SER A 128 -19.16 -25.05 8.23
CA SER A 128 -19.61 -25.47 9.56
C SER A 128 -20.91 -24.75 9.98
N ILE A 129 -21.61 -25.29 10.99
CA ILE A 129 -22.86 -24.71 11.49
C ILE A 129 -22.65 -23.27 12.01
N ASP A 130 -21.54 -23.02 12.71
CA ASP A 130 -21.21 -21.71 13.28
C ASP A 130 -20.93 -20.67 12.18
N GLU A 131 -20.25 -21.09 11.11
CA GLU A 131 -20.02 -20.22 9.95
C GLU A 131 -21.32 -19.89 9.22
N LEU A 132 -22.24 -20.86 9.12
CA LEU A 132 -23.53 -20.67 8.49
C LEU A 132 -24.41 -19.70 9.29
N GLU A 133 -24.46 -19.83 10.62
CA GLU A 133 -25.17 -18.90 11.50
C GLU A 133 -24.63 -17.47 11.36
N LYS A 134 -23.30 -17.32 11.25
CA LYS A 134 -22.68 -16.02 11.01
C LYS A 134 -23.09 -15.41 9.67
N VAL A 135 -23.11 -16.21 8.59
CA VAL A 135 -23.54 -15.76 7.25
C VAL A 135 -25.02 -15.35 7.28
N GLU A 136 -25.88 -16.15 7.92
CA GLU A 136 -27.29 -15.85 8.09
C GLU A 136 -27.51 -14.54 8.87
N GLY A 137 -26.82 -14.37 10.00
CA GLY A 137 -26.90 -13.15 10.80
C GLY A 137 -26.45 -11.90 10.03
N GLN A 138 -25.38 -12.02 9.24
CA GLN A 138 -24.93 -10.93 8.35
C GLN A 138 -25.97 -10.58 7.29
N LEU A 139 -26.60 -11.58 6.69
CA LEU A 139 -27.61 -11.39 5.66
C LEU A 139 -28.87 -10.74 6.23
N ASP A 140 -29.37 -11.24 7.37
CA ASP A 140 -30.56 -10.70 8.01
C ASP A 140 -30.35 -9.24 8.44
N GLN A 141 -29.21 -8.93 9.08
CA GLN A 141 -28.88 -7.56 9.46
C GLN A 141 -28.82 -6.63 8.24
N SER A 142 -28.19 -7.07 7.15
CA SER A 142 -28.09 -6.30 5.91
C SER A 142 -29.46 -6.07 5.27
N LEU A 143 -30.31 -7.10 5.23
CA LEU A 143 -31.68 -6.99 4.72
C LEU A 143 -32.54 -6.05 5.56
N ARG A 144 -32.43 -6.11 6.89
CA ARG A 144 -33.11 -5.17 7.80
C ARG A 144 -32.71 -3.74 7.49
N ASN A 145 -31.41 -3.47 7.32
CA ASN A 145 -30.90 -2.14 6.96
C ASN A 145 -31.43 -1.66 5.60
N ILE A 146 -31.41 -2.52 4.58
CA ILE A 146 -31.93 -2.20 3.23
C ILE A 146 -33.43 -1.88 3.29
N ARG A 147 -34.23 -2.72 3.96
CA ARG A 147 -35.67 -2.49 4.12
C ARG A 147 -35.95 -1.19 4.87
N ALA A 148 -35.23 -0.93 5.96
CA ALA A 148 -35.38 0.31 6.72
C ALA A 148 -35.11 1.54 5.85
N LYS A 149 -34.00 1.54 5.10
CA LYS A 149 -33.65 2.64 4.20
C LYS A 149 -34.67 2.81 3.06
N LYS A 150 -35.12 1.70 2.46
CA LYS A 150 -36.16 1.73 1.42
C LYS A 150 -37.47 2.32 1.95
N ASN A 151 -37.89 1.90 3.14
CA ASN A 151 -39.09 2.42 3.79
C ASN A 151 -38.96 3.91 4.13
N GLN A 152 -37.79 4.36 4.58
CA GLN A 152 -37.53 5.77 4.80
C GLN A 152 -37.70 6.59 3.52
N LEU A 153 -37.06 6.18 2.43
CA LEU A 153 -37.16 6.86 1.13
C LEU A 153 -38.60 6.91 0.60
N TYR A 154 -39.37 5.83 0.78
CA TYR A 154 -40.78 5.84 0.40
C TYR A 154 -41.62 6.78 1.25
N LYS A 155 -41.37 6.85 2.57
CA LYS A 155 -42.06 7.81 3.44
C LYS A 155 -41.78 9.25 3.00
N GLU A 156 -40.52 9.57 2.70
CA GLU A 156 -40.12 10.89 2.19
C GLU A 156 -40.83 11.20 0.86
N LYS A 157 -40.86 10.24 -0.08
CA LYS A 157 -41.55 10.43 -1.36
C LYS A 157 -43.06 10.59 -1.21
N ILE A 158 -43.69 9.82 -0.32
CA ILE A 158 -45.12 9.95 -0.02
C ILE A 158 -45.40 11.33 0.59
N SER A 159 -44.57 11.82 1.51
CA SER A 159 -44.74 13.16 2.09
C SER A 159 -44.69 14.24 1.01
N LEU A 160 -43.68 14.18 0.14
CA LEU A 160 -43.52 15.14 -0.96
C LEU A 160 -44.75 15.16 -1.88
N LEU A 161 -45.25 13.98 -2.26
CA LEU A 161 -46.43 13.88 -3.12
C LEU A 161 -47.71 14.39 -2.45
N LYS A 162 -47.86 14.19 -1.14
CA LYS A 162 -48.99 14.74 -0.38
C LYS A 162 -48.95 16.27 -0.31
N ASP A 163 -47.76 16.84 -0.16
CA ASP A 163 -47.59 18.29 -0.16
C ASP A 163 -47.92 18.86 -1.55
N GLU A 164 -47.49 18.20 -2.62
CA GLU A 164 -47.83 18.56 -4.00
C GLU A 164 -49.33 18.45 -4.28
N GLU A 165 -49.97 17.36 -3.85
CA GLU A 165 -51.42 17.16 -3.93
C GLU A 165 -52.17 18.32 -3.25
N LYS A 166 -51.74 18.71 -2.05
CA LYS A 166 -52.35 19.82 -1.31
C LYS A 166 -52.24 21.14 -2.08
N VAL A 167 -51.06 21.47 -2.60
CA VAL A 167 -50.85 22.69 -3.41
C VAL A 167 -51.71 22.68 -4.67
N LEU A 168 -51.84 21.54 -5.34
CA LEU A 168 -52.69 21.41 -6.53
C LEU A 168 -54.18 21.52 -6.18
N MET A 169 -54.62 20.96 -5.05
CA MET A 169 -55.99 21.08 -4.55
C MET A 169 -56.35 22.54 -4.26
N GLU A 170 -55.47 23.29 -3.60
CA GLU A 170 -55.65 24.72 -3.32
C GLU A 170 -55.77 25.52 -4.63
N LYS A 171 -54.86 25.30 -5.59
CA LYS A 171 -54.93 25.94 -6.92
C LYS A 171 -56.20 25.58 -7.69
N ASN A 172 -56.66 24.34 -7.62
CA ASN A 172 -57.87 23.90 -8.30
C ASN A 172 -59.12 24.57 -7.68
N ALA A 173 -59.15 24.70 -6.35
CA ALA A 173 -60.21 25.42 -5.65
C ALA A 173 -60.24 26.91 -6.05
N GLU A 174 -59.08 27.59 -6.09
CA GLU A 174 -58.99 28.98 -6.56
C GLU A 174 -59.47 29.15 -8.01
N LEU A 175 -59.12 28.21 -8.90
CA LEU A 175 -59.58 28.24 -10.28
C LEU A 175 -61.09 28.06 -10.35
N ARG A 176 -61.67 27.10 -9.61
CA ARG A 176 -63.12 26.90 -9.56
C ARG A 176 -63.85 28.14 -9.09
N GLU A 177 -63.39 28.79 -8.03
CA GLU A 177 -63.96 30.05 -7.55
C GLU A 177 -63.92 31.13 -8.65
N LYS A 178 -62.80 31.26 -9.37
CA LYS A 178 -62.69 32.21 -10.50
C LYS A 178 -63.67 31.87 -11.63
N TYR A 179 -63.84 30.60 -11.98
CA TYR A 179 -64.76 30.19 -13.04
C TYR A 179 -66.24 30.25 -12.61
N GLU A 180 -66.55 30.05 -11.33
CA GLU A 180 -67.89 30.27 -10.76
C GLU A 180 -68.22 31.78 -10.65
N ALA A 181 -67.21 32.62 -10.46
CA ALA A 181 -67.35 34.09 -10.48
C ALA A 181 -67.42 34.69 -11.90
N LEU A 182 -67.09 33.93 -12.96
CA LEU A 182 -67.31 34.33 -14.34
C LEU A 182 -68.71 33.88 -14.79
N PRO A 183 -69.63 34.79 -15.16
CA PRO A 183 -70.86 34.40 -15.82
C PRO A 183 -70.52 34.03 -17.27
N LEU A 184 -70.30 32.74 -17.56
CA LEU A 184 -70.30 32.25 -18.93
C LEU A 184 -71.63 31.55 -19.24
N PRO A 185 -72.39 32.04 -20.24
CA PRO A 185 -73.69 31.50 -20.57
C PRO A 185 -73.51 30.29 -21.48
N LEU A 186 -73.66 29.07 -20.97
CA LEU A 186 -74.13 27.93 -21.79
C LEU A 186 -74.80 26.90 -20.88
N PHE A 187 -76.05 27.19 -20.52
CA PHE A 187 -77.05 26.13 -20.37
C PHE A 187 -77.21 25.49 -21.74
N ILE A 188 -76.63 24.30 -21.94
CA ILE A 188 -77.14 23.41 -22.97
C ILE A 188 -78.44 22.88 -22.41
N ASP A 189 -79.54 23.42 -22.94
CA ASP A 189 -80.89 22.97 -22.67
C ASP A 189 -80.95 21.47 -22.96
N ARG A 190 -81.12 20.65 -21.91
CA ARG A 190 -81.35 19.22 -22.08
C ARG A 190 -82.84 19.09 -22.40
N GLN A 191 -83.18 19.33 -23.66
CA GLN A 191 -84.52 19.11 -24.18
C GLN A 191 -84.87 17.63 -24.01
N GLU A 192 -85.87 17.36 -23.17
CA GLU A 192 -86.52 16.06 -23.06
C GLU A 192 -87.29 15.81 -24.35
N ASP A 193 -86.67 15.10 -25.30
CA ASP A 193 -87.41 14.39 -26.34
C ASP A 193 -87.40 12.89 -26.00
N GLU A 194 -88.54 12.44 -25.47
CA GLU A 194 -88.89 11.03 -25.42
C GLU A 194 -89.14 10.47 -26.83
N SER A 195 -88.60 9.28 -27.13
CA SER A 195 -89.18 8.10 -27.84
C SER A 195 -88.12 7.31 -28.67
N PRO A 196 -88.34 6.04 -29.08
CA PRO A 196 -87.79 4.89 -28.36
C PRO A 196 -87.10 3.86 -29.28
N GLN A 197 -85.79 3.61 -29.15
CA GLN A 197 -85.25 2.26 -29.42
C GLN A 197 -83.81 2.12 -28.92
N ALA A 198 -83.66 1.49 -27.76
CA ALA A 198 -82.36 0.98 -27.32
C ALA A 198 -81.96 -0.21 -28.20
N ARG A 199 -81.24 0.04 -29.30
CA ARG A 199 -80.34 -0.98 -29.86
C ARG A 199 -78.98 -0.81 -29.21
N LYS A 200 -78.80 -1.45 -28.06
CA LYS A 200 -77.47 -1.71 -27.50
C LYS A 200 -76.75 -2.63 -28.49
N MET A 201 -75.87 -2.06 -29.31
CA MET A 201 -74.90 -2.83 -30.06
C MET A 201 -73.68 -2.94 -29.17
N GLU A 202 -73.54 -4.09 -28.51
CA GLU A 202 -72.37 -4.44 -27.70
C GLU A 202 -71.19 -4.62 -28.66
N VAL A 203 -70.28 -3.64 -28.66
CA VAL A 203 -69.02 -3.74 -29.38
C VAL A 203 -68.00 -4.25 -28.38
N ASP A 204 -67.68 -5.54 -28.46
CA ASP A 204 -66.57 -6.14 -27.73
C ASP A 204 -65.25 -5.51 -28.18
N THR A 205 -64.80 -4.50 -27.46
CA THR A 205 -63.39 -4.08 -27.52
C THR A 205 -62.59 -5.02 -26.64
N GLN A 206 -61.92 -6.00 -27.26
CA GLN A 206 -60.92 -6.81 -26.56
C GLN A 206 -59.75 -5.91 -26.13
N LEU A 207 -59.86 -5.31 -24.95
CA LEU A 207 -58.78 -4.55 -24.33
C LEU A 207 -57.84 -5.55 -23.63
N PHE A 208 -56.79 -5.96 -24.33
CA PHE A 208 -55.76 -6.82 -23.75
C PHE A 208 -54.82 -5.98 -22.88
N ILE A 209 -55.06 -5.95 -21.57
CA ILE A 209 -54.11 -5.40 -20.59
C ILE A 209 -53.17 -6.53 -20.18
N GLY A 210 -52.22 -6.86 -21.06
CA GLY A 210 -51.14 -7.81 -20.78
C GLY A 210 -49.80 -7.08 -20.61
N PHE A 211 -48.95 -7.55 -19.69
CA PHE A 211 -47.54 -7.15 -19.66
C PHE A 211 -46.85 -7.62 -20.95
N PRO A 212 -46.00 -6.80 -21.61
CA PRO A 212 -45.26 -7.25 -22.78
C PRO A 212 -44.31 -8.39 -22.41
N GLU A 213 -44.33 -9.47 -23.19
CA GLU A 213 -43.32 -10.53 -23.11
C GLU A 213 -41.94 -9.95 -23.46
N ARG A 214 -40.92 -10.48 -22.76
CA ARG A 214 -39.56 -9.94 -22.68
C ARG A 214 -38.84 -9.82 -24.01
#